data_AF-A0AAW9K9N5-F1
#
_entry.id   AF-A0AAW9K9N5-F1
#
_cell.length_a   1.000
_cell.length_b   1.000
_cell.length_c   1.000
_cell.angle_alpha   90.00
_cell.angle_beta   90.00
_cell.angle_gamma   90.00
#
_symmetry.space_group_name_H-M   'P 1'
#
loop_
_entity.id
_entity.type
_entity.pdbx_description
1 polymer ?
#
loop_
_entity_poly.entity_id
_entity_poly.type
_entity_poly.pdbx_seq_one_letter_code
_entity_poly.pdbx_strand_id
1 'polypeptide(L)'
;ITDVQERFVVSEIIREKALRTLREEIPHGIAVDIIQMKQSPSGTWHIEVDMLCEKDSHKGIIIGKNGQSLKKIGESARYEIEKFLRSKVNLKIWVKVRKEWRDNQNLLKELGYKKVK
;
A
#
# COMPACT_ATOMS: atom_id res chain seq x y z
N ILE A 1 -3.80 6.87 -19.02
CA ILE A 1 -2.73 5.87 -18.79
C ILE A 1 -1.85 6.46 -17.70
N THR A 2 -1.75 5.83 -16.53
CA THR A 2 -0.95 6.32 -15.40
C THR A 2 0.49 5.84 -15.56
N ASP A 3 1.47 6.67 -15.24
CA ASP A 3 2.88 6.29 -15.38
C ASP A 3 3.26 5.21 -14.36
N VAL A 4 4.10 4.26 -14.77
CA VAL A 4 4.60 3.19 -13.89
C VAL A 4 5.31 3.78 -12.68
N GLN A 5 5.98 4.93 -12.84
CA GLN A 5 6.66 5.64 -11.75
C GLN A 5 5.68 6.17 -10.71
N GLU A 6 4.54 6.76 -11.12
CA GLU A 6 3.54 7.28 -10.18
C GLU A 6 2.96 6.16 -9.32
N ARG A 7 2.65 5.02 -9.93
CA ARG A 7 2.15 3.83 -9.22
C ARG A 7 3.15 3.34 -8.17
N PHE A 8 4.43 3.28 -8.53
CA PHE A 8 5.50 2.89 -7.62
C PHE A 8 5.67 3.87 -6.46
N VAL A 9 5.66 5.18 -6.73
CA VAL A 9 5.76 6.18 -5.66
C VAL A 9 4.56 6.09 -4.72
N VAL A 10 3.35 5.90 -5.24
CA VAL A 10 2.14 5.72 -4.43
C VAL A 10 2.21 4.47 -3.56
N SER A 11 2.66 3.32 -4.10
CA SER A 11 2.80 2.09 -3.30
C SER A 11 3.84 2.28 -2.18
N GLU A 12 4.95 2.95 -2.47
CA GLU A 12 6.00 3.23 -1.48
C GLU A 12 5.54 4.19 -0.38
N ILE A 13 4.79 5.25 -0.71
CA ILE A 13 4.19 6.15 0.30
C ILE A 13 3.33 5.34 1.28
N ILE A 14 2.45 4.48 0.76
CA ILE A 14 1.56 3.65 1.59
C ILE A 14 2.37 2.69 2.45
N ARG A 15 3.39 2.04 1.87
CA ARG A 15 4.28 1.10 2.57
C ARG A 15 5.03 1.80 3.70
N GLU A 16 5.57 2.99 3.47
CA GLU A 16 6.26 3.79 4.49
C GLU A 16 5.32 4.15 5.65
N LYS A 17 4.09 4.61 5.37
CA LYS A 17 3.13 4.97 6.43
C LYS A 17 2.66 3.75 7.22
N ALA A 18 2.52 2.61 6.57
CA ALA A 18 2.26 1.34 7.24
C ALA A 18 3.40 1.00 8.22
N LEU A 19 4.64 0.94 7.73
CA LEU A 19 5.80 0.60 8.55
C LEU A 19 5.99 1.57 9.73
N ARG A 20 5.82 2.88 9.49
CA ARG A 20 5.92 3.90 10.54
C ARG A 20 4.81 3.79 11.59
N THR A 21 3.60 3.40 11.18
CA THR A 21 2.47 3.23 12.11
C THR A 21 2.64 1.97 12.96
N LEU A 22 3.22 0.92 12.39
CA LEU A 22 3.32 -0.41 13.00
C LEU A 22 4.60 -0.58 13.86
N ARG A 23 5.48 0.43 13.91
CA ARG A 23 6.58 0.61 14.89
C ARG A 23 7.24 -0.72 15.33
N GLU A 24 7.74 -1.49 14.37
CA GLU A 24 8.51 -2.75 14.56
C GLU A 24 7.74 -4.05 14.83
N GLU A 25 6.40 -4.06 14.96
CA GLU A 25 5.67 -5.34 15.14
C GLU A 25 5.69 -6.24 13.89
N ILE A 26 5.87 -5.66 12.71
CA ILE A 26 5.94 -6.38 11.43
C ILE A 26 7.16 -5.89 10.64
N PRO A 27 8.37 -6.40 10.93
CA PRO A 27 9.56 -6.10 10.13
C PRO A 27 9.43 -6.73 8.74
N HIS A 28 9.61 -5.94 7.69
CA HIS A 28 9.80 -6.38 6.28
C HIS A 28 8.69 -7.26 5.66
N GLY A 29 7.56 -7.45 6.35
CA GLY A 29 6.50 -8.38 5.96
C GLY A 29 5.35 -7.76 5.19
N ILE A 30 5.48 -6.50 4.72
CA ILE A 30 4.40 -5.77 4.05
C ILE A 30 4.82 -5.41 2.62
N ALA A 31 4.02 -5.85 1.65
CA ALA A 31 4.03 -5.34 0.28
C ALA A 31 2.75 -4.56 -0.01
N VAL A 32 2.83 -3.63 -0.96
CA VAL A 32 1.68 -2.87 -1.44
C VAL A 32 1.59 -3.04 -2.95
N ASP A 33 0.46 -3.54 -3.43
CA ASP A 33 0.15 -3.68 -4.84
C ASP A 33 -0.94 -2.68 -5.25
N ILE A 34 -0.76 -2.01 -6.39
CA ILE A 34 -1.72 -1.04 -6.93
C ILE A 34 -2.66 -1.76 -7.90
N ILE A 35 -3.81 -2.19 -7.41
CA ILE A 35 -4.85 -2.86 -8.19
C ILE A 35 -5.47 -1.90 -9.21
N GLN A 36 -5.77 -0.68 -8.76
CA GLN A 36 -6.38 0.32 -9.62
C GLN A 36 -5.88 1.72 -9.26
N MET A 37 -5.58 2.50 -10.29
CA MET A 37 -5.34 3.94 -10.19
C MET A 37 -5.96 4.59 -11.42
N LYS A 38 -7.05 5.33 -11.23
CA LYS A 38 -7.78 6.02 -12.30
C LYS A 38 -8.20 7.41 -11.84
N GLN A 39 -8.13 8.38 -12.74
CA GLN A 39 -8.63 9.72 -12.47
C GLN A 39 -10.05 9.87 -13.02
N SER A 40 -10.96 10.45 -12.24
CA SER A 40 -12.30 10.79 -12.69
C SER A 40 -12.27 12.02 -13.62
N PRO A 41 -13.33 12.26 -14.41
CA PRO A 41 -13.48 13.50 -15.18
C PRO A 41 -13.43 14.77 -14.30
N SER A 42 -13.83 14.67 -13.03
CA SER A 42 -13.73 15.74 -12.04
C SER A 42 -12.32 15.95 -11.47
N GLY A 43 -11.32 15.20 -11.95
CA GLY A 43 -9.92 15.31 -11.56
C GLY A 43 -9.54 14.51 -10.31
N THR A 44 -10.48 13.86 -9.63
CA THR A 44 -10.22 13.07 -8.40
C THR A 44 -9.61 11.72 -8.75
N TRP A 45 -8.53 11.34 -8.06
CA TRP A 45 -7.93 10.03 -8.19
C TRP A 45 -8.68 9.00 -7.36
N HIS A 46 -9.03 7.88 -7.97
CA HIS A 46 -9.53 6.68 -7.31
C HIS A 46 -8.44 5.62 -7.33
N ILE A 47 -7.93 5.32 -6.14
CA ILE A 47 -6.80 4.41 -5.94
C ILE A 47 -7.24 3.26 -5.05
N GLU A 48 -7.04 2.04 -5.54
CA GLU A 48 -7.30 0.80 -4.80
C GLU A 48 -6.02 0.00 -4.72
N VAL A 49 -5.69 -0.42 -3.51
CA VAL A 49 -4.45 -1.12 -3.21
C VAL A 49 -4.70 -2.35 -2.36
N ASP A 50 -3.85 -3.36 -2.56
CA ASP A 50 -3.73 -4.52 -1.69
C ASP A 50 -2.47 -4.37 -0.83
N MET A 51 -2.63 -4.34 0.48
CA MET A 51 -1.56 -4.47 1.47
C MET A 51 -1.41 -5.94 1.83
N LEU A 52 -0.32 -6.55 1.36
CA LEU A 52 -0.03 -7.96 1.52
C LEU A 52 0.80 -8.18 2.79
N CYS A 53 0.43 -9.17 3.59
CA CYS A 53 1.18 -9.62 4.75
C CYS A 53 1.31 -11.14 4.77
N GLU A 54 2.30 -11.67 5.50
CA GLU A 54 2.61 -13.11 5.45
C GLU A 54 1.76 -13.99 6.38
N LYS A 55 1.20 -13.42 7.44
CA LYS A 55 0.51 -14.14 8.51
C LYS A 55 -0.79 -13.44 8.88
N ASP A 56 -1.80 -14.22 9.29
CA ASP A 56 -3.07 -13.67 9.80
C ASP A 56 -2.90 -12.82 11.06
N SER A 57 -1.93 -13.13 11.92
CA SER A 57 -1.59 -12.28 13.07
C SER A 57 -1.17 -10.87 12.64
N HIS A 58 -0.36 -10.77 11.58
CA HIS A 58 0.05 -9.49 11.00
C HIS A 58 -1.14 -8.74 10.40
N LYS A 59 -2.07 -9.43 9.73
CA LYS A 59 -3.31 -8.82 9.24
C LYS A 59 -4.10 -8.19 10.40
N GLY A 60 -4.22 -8.89 11.53
CA GLY A 60 -4.86 -8.35 12.73
C GLY A 60 -4.20 -7.08 13.26
N ILE A 61 -2.87 -7.05 13.31
CA ILE A 61 -2.07 -5.89 13.75
C ILE A 61 -2.22 -4.69 12.78
N ILE A 62 -2.14 -4.94 11.47
CA ILE A 62 -2.31 -3.92 10.42
C ILE A 62 -3.69 -3.28 10.50
N ILE A 63 -4.73 -4.09 10.65
CA ILE A 63 -6.10 -3.58 10.81
C ILE A 63 -6.20 -2.81 12.12
N GLY A 64 -5.67 -3.36 13.20
CA GLY A 64 -5.73 -2.81 14.54
C GLY A 64 -7.13 -2.92 15.15
N LYS A 65 -7.24 -2.59 16.44
CA LYS A 65 -8.52 -2.64 17.17
C LYS A 65 -9.55 -1.74 16.47
N ASN A 66 -10.69 -2.31 16.09
CA ASN A 66 -11.77 -1.62 15.35
C ASN A 66 -11.29 -0.90 14.07
N GLY A 67 -10.23 -1.38 13.42
CA GLY A 67 -9.71 -0.76 12.19
C GLY A 67 -8.91 0.54 12.41
N GLN A 68 -8.58 0.90 13.66
CA GLN A 68 -7.94 2.18 13.97
C GLN A 68 -6.56 2.34 13.34
N SER A 69 -5.75 1.26 13.32
CA SER A 69 -4.42 1.29 12.70
C SER A 69 -4.53 1.51 11.19
N LEU A 70 -5.37 0.72 10.51
CA LEU A 70 -5.58 0.85 9.07
C LEU A 70 -6.13 2.22 8.69
N LYS A 71 -7.05 2.76 9.49
CA LYS A 71 -7.59 4.12 9.29
C LYS A 71 -6.47 5.16 9.35
N LYS A 72 -5.59 5.10 10.35
CA LYS A 72 -4.46 6.02 10.51
C LYS A 72 -3.45 5.91 9.36
N ILE A 73 -3.17 4.69 8.89
CA ILE A 73 -2.33 4.46 7.71
C ILE A 73 -2.98 5.10 6.48
N GLY A 74 -4.26 4.83 6.24
CA GLY A 74 -5.00 5.38 5.10
C GLY A 74 -5.08 6.90 5.11
N GLU A 75 -5.34 7.53 6.26
CA GLU A 75 -5.40 8.99 6.40
C GLU A 75 -4.05 9.66 6.10
N SER A 76 -2.97 9.14 6.69
CA SER A 76 -1.62 9.68 6.48
C SER A 76 -1.11 9.45 5.06
N ALA A 77 -1.34 8.27 4.48
CA ALA A 77 -0.97 7.97 3.11
C ALA A 77 -1.76 8.82 2.11
N ARG A 78 -3.09 8.93 2.28
CA ARG A 78 -3.95 9.74 1.41
C ARG A 78 -3.49 11.19 1.38
N TYR A 79 -3.18 11.78 2.54
CA TYR A 79 -2.70 13.16 2.62
C TYR A 79 -1.41 13.39 1.80
N GLU A 80 -0.48 12.45 1.86
CA GLU A 80 0.79 12.56 1.14
C GLU A 80 0.64 12.31 -0.37
N ILE A 81 -0.20 11.34 -0.75
CA ILE A 81 -0.54 11.09 -2.16
C ILE A 81 -1.27 12.29 -2.77
N GLU A 82 -2.19 12.93 -2.04
CA GLU A 82 -2.87 14.15 -2.52
C GLU A 82 -1.88 15.28 -2.83
N LYS A 83 -0.83 15.42 -2.01
CA LYS A 83 0.26 16.39 -2.27
C LYS A 83 1.09 16.01 -3.49
N PHE A 84 1.45 14.73 -3.60
CA PHE A 84 2.25 14.21 -4.72
C PHE A 84 1.52 14.39 -6.05
N LEU A 85 0.25 13.97 -6.12
CA LEU A 85 -0.58 14.04 -7.34
C LEU A 85 -1.23 15.40 -7.57
N ARG A 86 -1.11 16.33 -6.61
CA ARG A 86 -1.73 17.67 -6.62
C ARG A 86 -3.24 17.64 -6.90
N SER A 87 -3.92 16.62 -6.40
CA SER A 87 -5.36 16.43 -6.58
C SER A 87 -5.96 15.64 -5.43
N LYS A 88 -7.29 15.66 -5.31
CA LYS A 88 -8.04 14.86 -4.34
C LYS A 88 -7.89 13.37 -4.64
N VAL A 89 -7.84 12.58 -3.58
CA VAL A 89 -7.65 11.12 -3.67
C VAL A 89 -8.71 10.42 -2.84
N ASN A 90 -9.40 9.46 -3.46
CA ASN A 90 -10.17 8.43 -2.79
C ASN A 90 -9.32 7.15 -2.74
N LEU A 91 -8.75 6.86 -1.57
CA LEU A 91 -7.86 5.73 -1.34
C LEU A 91 -8.62 4.59 -0.64
N LYS A 92 -8.63 3.41 -1.24
CA LYS A 92 -9.11 2.16 -0.65
C LYS A 92 -7.94 1.22 -0.43
N ILE A 93 -7.83 0.69 0.79
CA ILE A 93 -6.76 -0.24 1.19
C ILE A 93 -7.43 -1.53 1.65
N TRP A 94 -7.04 -2.65 1.04
CA TRP A 94 -7.41 -3.99 1.46
C TRP A 94 -6.22 -4.69 2.11
N VAL A 95 -6.44 -5.42 3.20
CA VAL A 95 -5.37 -6.21 3.84
C VAL A 95 -5.57 -7.68 3.50
N LYS A 96 -4.59 -8.28 2.80
CA LYS A 96 -4.61 -9.68 2.37
C LYS A 96 -3.44 -10.44 2.97
N VAL A 97 -3.67 -11.71 3.29
CA VAL A 97 -2.60 -12.63 3.71
C VAL A 97 -2.14 -13.41 2.50
N ARG A 98 -0.85 -13.36 2.21
CA ARG A 98 -0.17 -14.21 1.23
C ARG A 98 1.09 -14.78 1.86
N LYS A 99 1.14 -16.10 2.04
CA LYS A 99 2.33 -16.78 2.55
C LYS A 99 3.44 -16.73 1.50
N GLU A 100 4.69 -16.60 1.95
CA GLU A 100 5.90 -16.71 1.11
C GLU A 100 5.91 -15.77 -0.10
N TRP A 101 5.20 -14.63 -0.01
CA TRP A 101 5.13 -13.68 -1.11
C TRP A 101 6.50 -13.11 -1.46
N ARG A 102 7.40 -13.03 -0.47
CA ARG A 102 8.78 -12.57 -0.61
C ARG A 102 9.66 -13.53 -1.41
N ASP A 103 9.37 -14.83 -1.40
CA ASP A 103 10.14 -15.84 -2.14
C ASP A 103 9.60 -16.03 -3.56
N ASN A 104 8.37 -15.57 -3.81
CA ASN A 104 7.72 -15.63 -5.11
C ASN A 104 8.29 -14.58 -6.08
N GLN A 105 9.22 -15.03 -6.93
CA GLN A 105 9.90 -14.19 -7.93
C GLN A 105 8.97 -13.49 -8.92
N ASN A 106 7.81 -14.09 -9.24
CA ASN A 106 6.84 -13.47 -10.15
C ASN A 106 6.13 -12.31 -9.45
N LEU A 107 5.71 -12.53 -8.21
CA LEU A 107 5.04 -11.51 -7.41
C LEU A 107 5.98 -10.35 -7.06
N LEU A 108 7.26 -10.61 -6.79
CA LEU A 108 8.26 -9.56 -6.59
C LEU A 108 8.40 -8.64 -7.83
N LYS A 109 8.39 -9.23 -9.03
CA LYS A 109 8.44 -8.47 -10.29
C LYS A 109 7.18 -7.62 -10.48
N GLU A 110 6.01 -8.18 -10.20
CA GLU A 110 4.72 -7.46 -10.28
C GLU A 110 4.66 -6.28 -9.29
N LEU A 111 5.17 -6.48 -8.08
CA LEU A 111 5.27 -5.46 -7.03
C LEU A 111 6.36 -4.41 -7.28
N GLY A 112 7.15 -4.55 -8.35
CA GLY A 112 8.22 -3.60 -8.70
C GLY A 112 9.50 -3.74 -7.86
N TYR A 113 9.65 -4.79 -7.05
CA TYR A 113 10.89 -5.06 -6.32
C TYR A 113 11.96 -5.65 -7.26
N LYS A 114 13.00 -4.88 -7.59
CA LYS A 114 14.22 -5.43 -8.21
C LYS A 114 15.02 -6.18 -7.15
N LYS A 115 15.47 -7.41 -7.44
CA LYS A 115 16.47 -8.09 -6.60
C LYS A 115 17.65 -7.13 -6.40
N VAL A 116 17.86 -6.67 -5.17
CA VAL A 116 19.14 -6.09 -4.79
C VAL A 116 20.11 -7.27 -4.82
N LYS A 117 21.04 -7.23 -5.76
CA LYS A 117 22.06 -8.25 -5.95
C LYS A 117 23.15 -8.09 -4.91
#